data_AF-A0A318H8G7-F1
#
_entry.id   AF-A0A318H8G7-F1
#
_cell.length_a   1.000
_cell.length_b   1.000
_cell.length_c   1.000
_cell.angle_alpha   90.00
_cell.angle_beta   90.00
_cell.angle_gamma   90.00
#
_symmetry.space_group_name_H-M   'P 1'
#
loop_
_entity.id
_entity.type
_entity.pdbx_description
1 polymer ?
#
loop_
_entity_poly.entity_id
_entity_poly.type
_entity_poly.pdbx_seq_one_letter_code
_entity_poly.pdbx_strand_id
1 'polypeptide(L)' 'MALPVPPPSNPCWQRLATGGLQRLKTNHLGTQLLAKRIERSPDSVAVKAAEIHAFFAKWERILTAELSQITTV' A
#
# COMPACT_ATOMS: atom_id res chain seq x y z
N MET A 1 -0.11 9.19 16.97
CA MET A 1 -0.08 7.73 17.17
C MET A 1 0.27 7.11 15.83
N ALA A 2 1.43 6.44 15.72
CA ALA A 2 1.80 5.74 14.49
C ALA A 2 0.99 4.43 14.45
N LEU A 3 0.17 4.24 13.42
CA LEU A 3 -0.54 2.98 13.23
C LEU A 3 0.47 1.92 12.79
N PRO A 4 0.56 0.78 13.49
CA PRO A 4 1.44 -0.30 13.11
C PRO A 4 1.03 -0.86 11.74
N VAL A 5 2.02 -1.28 10.95
CA VAL A 5 1.78 -1.86 9.63
C VAL A 5 0.89 -3.09 9.77
N PRO A 6 -0.28 -3.15 9.09
CA PRO A 6 -1.17 -4.29 9.22
C PRO A 6 -0.51 -5.56 8.67
N PRO A 7 -0.76 -6.73 9.28
CA PRO A 7 -0.13 -7.99 8.86
C PRO A 7 -0.43 -8.30 7.39
N PRO A 8 0.44 -9.05 6.69
CA PRO A 8 0.30 -9.33 5.26
C PRO A 8 -0.96 -10.15 4.93
N SER A 9 -1.50 -10.88 5.90
CA SER A 9 -2.76 -11.62 5.79
C SER A 9 -4.01 -10.72 5.81
N ASN A 10 -3.86 -9.42 6.06
CA ASN A 10 -4.99 -8.51 6.15
C ASN A 10 -5.56 -8.17 4.75
N PRO A 11 -6.88 -8.30 4.52
CA PRO A 11 -7.50 -8.01 3.22
C PRO A 11 -7.32 -6.56 2.75
N CYS A 12 -6.91 -5.62 3.61
CA CYS A 12 -6.57 -4.25 3.21
C CYS A 12 -5.53 -4.22 2.09
N TRP A 13 -4.52 -5.11 2.12
CA TRP A 13 -3.48 -5.16 1.10
C TRP A 13 -4.00 -5.62 -0.27
N GLN A 14 -4.95 -6.56 -0.27
CA GLN A 14 -5.61 -7.01 -1.48
C GLN A 14 -6.48 -5.90 -2.09
N ARG A 15 -7.20 -5.15 -1.26
CA ARG A 15 -7.98 -3.97 -1.70
C ARG A 15 -7.09 -2.88 -2.31
N LEU A 16 -5.91 -2.67 -1.74
CA LEU A 16 -4.93 -1.74 -2.31
C LEU A 16 -4.42 -2.22 -3.66
N ALA A 17 -4.11 -3.52 -3.78
CA ALA A 17 -3.64 -4.15 -5.00
C ALA A 17 -4.67 -4.16 -6.14
N THR A 18 -5.97 -4.15 -5.84
CA THR A 18 -7.05 -4.11 -6.84
C THR A 18 -7.46 -2.69 -7.27
N GLY A 19 -6.92 -1.64 -6.63
CA GLY A 19 -7.20 -0.25 -7.02
C GLY A 19 -7.30 0.75 -5.86
N GLY A 20 -7.28 0.28 -4.61
CA GLY A 20 -7.29 1.15 -3.44
C GLY A 20 -6.08 2.10 -3.35
N LEU A 21 -4.95 1.73 -3.97
CA LEU A 21 -3.73 2.55 -3.97
C LEU A 21 -3.91 3.91 -4.66
N GLN A 22 -4.76 4.01 -5.68
CA GLN A 22 -5.06 5.28 -6.35
C GLN A 22 -5.93 6.21 -5.50
N ARG A 23 -6.64 5.67 -4.51
CA ARG A 23 -7.50 6.44 -3.59
C ARG A 23 -6.72 7.02 -2.42
N LEU A 24 -5.49 6.56 -2.19
CA LEU A 24 -4.62 7.10 -1.15
C LEU A 24 -4.21 8.52 -1.50
N LYS A 25 -4.47 9.46 -0.57
CA LYS A 25 -3.91 10.81 -0.65
C LYS A 25 -2.49 10.76 -0.12
N THR A 26 -1.53 10.71 -1.03
CA THR A 26 -0.09 10.67 -0.72
C THR A 26 0.68 11.72 -1.51
N ASN A 27 1.51 12.49 -0.82
CA ASN A 27 2.51 13.37 -1.45
C ASN A 27 3.86 12.64 -1.66
N HIS A 28 3.96 11.38 -1.26
CA HIS A 28 5.19 10.61 -1.36
C HIS A 28 5.35 10.06 -2.78
N LEU A 29 6.34 10.57 -3.51
CA LEU A 29 6.60 10.18 -4.90
C LEU A 29 6.79 8.66 -5.05
N GLY A 30 7.45 8.01 -4.09
CA GLY A 30 7.65 6.56 -4.11
C GLY A 30 6.33 5.79 -4.09
N THR A 31 5.33 6.28 -3.36
CA THR A 31 4.01 5.64 -3.27
C THR A 31 3.22 5.86 -4.56
N GLN A 32 3.33 7.04 -5.18
CA GLN A 32 2.72 7.33 -6.48
C GLN A 32 3.33 6.47 -7.60
N LEU A 33 4.65 6.28 -7.59
CA LEU A 33 5.34 5.40 -8.54
C LEU A 33 4.98 3.93 -8.32
N LEU A 34 4.88 3.50 -7.05
CA LEU A 34 4.41 2.16 -6.70
C LEU A 34 2.99 1.93 -7.23
N ALA A 35 2.07 2.88 -7.01
CA ALA A 35 0.69 2.78 -7.50
C ALA A 35 0.64 2.56 -9.02
N LYS A 36 1.39 3.35 -9.79
CA LYS A 36 1.48 3.20 -11.25
C LYS A 36 2.12 1.87 -11.67
N ARG A 37 3.13 1.40 -10.94
CA ARG A 37 3.80 0.12 -11.22
C ARG A 37 2.85 -1.05 -10.97
N ILE A 38 2.13 -1.06 -9.85
CA ILE A 38 1.15 -2.10 -9.49
C ILE A 38 -0.02 -2.13 -10.48
N GLU A 39 -0.49 -0.97 -10.92
CA GLU A 39 -1.55 -0.84 -11.93
C GLU A 39 -1.14 -1.46 -13.27
N ARG A 40 0.10 -1.23 -13.70
CA ARG A 40 0.64 -1.78 -14.97
C ARG A 40 1.17 -3.20 -14.86
N SER A 41 1.40 -3.70 -13.64
CA SER A 41 1.97 -5.02 -13.44
C SER A 41 0.96 -6.10 -13.87
N PRO A 42 1.38 -7.13 -14.63
CA PRO A 42 0.56 -8.28 -14.96
C PRO A 42 0.46 -9.30 -13.81
N ASP A 43 1.11 -9.03 -12.68
CA ASP A 43 1.19 -9.97 -11.56
C ASP A 43 -0.17 -10.17 -10.89
N SER A 44 -0.32 -11.31 -10.22
CA SER A 44 -1.52 -11.60 -9.45
C SER A 44 -1.70 -10.62 -8.28
N VAL A 45 -2.95 -10.43 -7.86
CA VAL A 45 -3.31 -9.56 -6.72
C VAL A 45 -2.55 -9.95 -5.45
N ALA A 46 -2.28 -11.24 -5.24
CA ALA A 46 -1.52 -11.73 -4.09
C ALA A 46 -0.06 -11.24 -4.10
N VAL A 47 0.60 -11.30 -5.27
CA VAL A 47 1.98 -10.82 -5.44
C VAL A 47 2.05 -9.31 -5.24
N LYS A 48 1.10 -8.57 -5.85
CA LYS A 48 0.97 -7.12 -5.68
C LYS A 48 0.76 -6.73 -4.22
N ALA A 49 -0.13 -7.42 -3.51
CA ALA A 49 -0.40 -7.17 -2.09
C ALA A 49 0.86 -7.38 -1.23
N ALA A 50 1.65 -8.42 -1.51
CA ALA A 50 2.91 -8.68 -0.82
C ALA A 50 3.96 -7.58 -1.09
N GLU A 51 4.10 -7.12 -2.34
CA GLU A 51 4.98 -6.00 -2.69
C GLU A 51 4.58 -4.71 -1.97
N ILE A 52 3.27 -4.40 -1.93
CA ILE A 52 2.75 -3.22 -1.25
C ILE A 52 3.06 -3.30 0.24
N HIS A 53 2.74 -4.42 0.89
CA HIS A 53 3.05 -4.62 2.30
C HIS A 53 4.56 -4.46 2.56
N ALA A 54 5.43 -5.05 1.74
CA ALA A 54 6.88 -4.94 1.89
C ALA A 54 7.38 -3.49 1.76
N PHE A 55 6.80 -2.71 0.82
CA PHE A 55 7.11 -1.29 0.66
C PHE A 55 6.69 -0.49 1.90
N PHE A 56 5.46 -0.66 2.37
CA PHE A 56 4.95 0.05 3.53
C PHE A 56 5.65 -0.35 4.83
N ALA A 57 6.04 -1.62 4.99
CA ALA A 57 6.85 -2.09 6.10
C ALA A 57 8.24 -1.44 6.11
N LYS A 58 8.89 -1.33 4.94
CA LYS A 58 10.20 -0.69 4.82
C LYS A 58 10.15 0.81 5.16
N TRP A 59 9.06 1.47 4.80
CA TRP A 59 8.92 2.93 4.93
C TRP A 59 7.94 3.35 6.02
N GLU A 60 7.67 2.48 7.01
CA GLU A 60 6.61 2.71 8.01
C GLU A 60 6.75 4.04 8.75
N ARG A 61 8.00 4.45 9.01
CA ARG A 61 8.32 5.69 9.72
C ARG A 61 7.94 6.94 8.94
N ILE A 62 8.03 6.87 7.61
CA ILE A 62 7.77 8.00 6.71
C ILE A 62 6.30 7.99 6.28
N LEU A 63 5.74 6.81 6.02
CA LEU A 63 4.39 6.61 5.48
C LEU A 63 3.32 6.48 6.56
N THR A 64 3.53 7.04 7.75
CA THR A 64 2.56 6.94 8.86
C THR A 64 1.19 7.53 8.50
N ALA A 65 1.16 8.59 7.67
CA ALA A 65 -0.08 9.20 7.20
C ALA A 65 -0.84 8.30 6.22
N GLU A 66 -0.14 7.63 5.32
CA GLU A 66 -0.71 6.67 4.37
C GLU A 66 -1.13 5.37 5.05
N LEU A 67 -0.34 4.89 6.03
CA LEU A 67 -0.66 3.73 6.88
C LEU A 67 -2.00 3.92 7.61
N SER A 68 -2.33 5.15 7.96
CA SER A 68 -3.61 5.49 8.58
C SER A 68 -4.78 5.43 7.59
N GLN A 69 -4.52 5.75 6.32
CA GLN A 69 -5.54 5.73 5.27
C GLN A 69 -5.81 4.31 4.78
N ILE A 70 -4.78 3.47 4.64
CA ILE A 70 -4.92 2.09 4.13
C ILE A 70 -5.84 1.20 4.98
N THR A 71 -5.96 1.48 6.29
CA THR A 71 -6.90 0.77 7.17
C THR A 71 -8.35 1.23 6.98
N THR A 72 -8.56 2.36 6.32
CA THR A 72 -9.86 3.05 6.18
C THR A 72 -10.45 2.95 4.77
N VAL A 73 -9.63 2.62 3.75
CA VAL A 73 -10.02 2.55 2.32
C VAL A 73 -10.58 1.20 1.86
#